data_AF-A0A1S1V513-F1
#
_entry.id   AF-A0A1S1V513-F1
#
_cell.length_a   1.000
_cell.length_b   1.000
_cell.length_c   1.000
_cell.angle_alpha   90.00
_cell.angle_beta   90.00
_cell.angle_gamma   90.00
#
_symmetry.space_group_name_H-M   'P 1'
#
loop_
_entity.id
_entity.type
_entity.pdbx_description
1 polymer ?
#
loop_
_entity_poly.entity_id
_entity_poly.type
_entity_poly.pdbx_seq_one_letter_code
_entity_poly.pdbx_strand_id
1 'polypeptide(L)'
;MTTKRRRLTAKTKFEIYIKTRDESNVGEVLREYGIHLSDLREIEELVEAGAVDRLKTKGAKSKSLEEVSFEEYQELAKELDRKEKALADLTVEYLILKKNDK
;
A
#
# COMPACT_ATOMS: atom_id res chain seq x y z
N MET A 1 4.93 -35.29 -4.08
CA MET A 1 3.80 -34.99 -3.18
C MET A 1 3.76 -33.50 -2.94
N THR A 2 2.83 -32.77 -3.58
CA THR A 2 2.68 -31.32 -3.39
C THR A 2 1.93 -31.08 -2.09
N THR A 3 2.66 -30.99 -0.98
CA THR A 3 2.10 -30.60 0.31
C THR A 3 1.42 -29.24 0.16
N LYS A 4 0.11 -29.21 0.44
CA LYS A 4 -0.71 -27.99 0.38
C LYS A 4 -0.06 -26.93 1.25
N ARG A 5 0.50 -25.87 0.66
CA ARG A 5 1.18 -24.79 1.39
C ARG A 5 0.19 -24.21 2.42
N ARG A 6 0.52 -24.38 3.70
CA ARG A 6 -0.26 -23.80 4.79
C ARG A 6 -0.13 -22.28 4.69
N ARG A 7 -1.25 -21.55 4.68
CA ARG A 7 -1.22 -20.08 4.66
C ARG A 7 -0.47 -19.60 5.91
N LEU A 8 0.68 -18.96 5.71
CA LEU A 8 1.47 -18.37 6.78
C LEU A 8 0.84 -17.04 7.20
N THR A 9 0.64 -16.86 8.51
CA THR A 9 0.20 -15.58 9.06
C THR A 9 1.33 -14.56 9.00
N ALA A 10 1.00 -13.26 9.04
CA ALA A 10 2.00 -12.19 9.06
C ALA A 10 2.99 -12.36 10.23
N LYS A 11 2.51 -12.78 11.41
CA LYS A 11 3.34 -13.06 12.59
C LYS A 11 4.34 -14.20 12.32
N THR A 12 3.89 -15.28 11.67
CA THR A 12 4.75 -16.42 11.34
C THR A 12 5.81 -16.04 10.31
N LYS A 13 5.46 -15.23 9.31
CA LYS A 13 6.44 -14.70 8.33
C LYS A 13 7.53 -13.88 9.01
N PHE A 14 7.15 -13.02 9.97
CA PHE A 14 8.11 -12.25 10.74
C PHE A 14 9.00 -13.12 11.65
N GLU A 15 8.45 -14.18 12.26
CA GLU A 15 9.24 -15.13 13.05
C GLU A 15 10.29 -15.85 12.19
N ILE A 16 9.91 -16.28 10.99
CA ILE A 16 10.83 -16.89 10.01
C ILE A 16 11.99 -15.92 9.73
N TYR A 17 11.69 -14.67 9.40
CA TYR A 17 12.70 -13.63 9.15
C TYR A 17 13.69 -13.47 10.31
N ILE A 18 13.22 -13.46 11.57
CA ILE A 18 14.09 -13.38 12.74
C ILE A 18 14.99 -14.61 12.87
N LYS A 19 14.41 -15.81 12.66
CA LYS A 19 15.14 -17.08 12.77
C LYS A 19 16.18 -17.29 11.65
N THR A 20 15.97 -16.71 10.48
CA THR A 20 16.88 -16.84 9.32
C THR A 20 17.92 -15.73 9.25
N ARG A 21 17.88 -14.74 10.14
CA ARG A 21 18.81 -13.60 10.13
C ARG A 21 20.25 -13.99 10.44
N ASP A 22 20.44 -14.99 11.28
CA ASP A 22 21.74 -15.61 11.52
C ASP A 22 21.85 -16.82 10.56
N GLU A 23 22.71 -16.70 9.53
CA GLU A 23 22.78 -17.59 8.35
C GLU A 23 22.93 -19.09 8.65
N SER A 24 23.32 -19.44 9.87
CA SER A 24 23.59 -20.81 10.33
C SER A 24 22.41 -21.78 10.16
N ASN A 25 21.16 -21.30 10.21
CA ASN A 25 19.98 -22.18 10.33
C ASN A 25 18.95 -22.05 9.19
N VAL A 26 19.26 -21.32 8.12
CA VAL A 26 18.29 -21.02 7.04
C VAL A 26 17.66 -22.28 6.47
N GLY A 27 18.46 -23.30 6.13
CA GLY A 27 17.96 -24.53 5.54
C GLY A 27 17.03 -25.35 6.46
N GLU A 28 17.24 -25.31 7.77
CA GLU A 28 16.40 -26.00 8.75
C GLU A 28 15.05 -25.30 8.92
N VAL A 29 15.08 -23.98 9.07
CA VAL A 29 13.87 -23.14 9.18
C VAL A 29 13.00 -23.28 7.93
N LEU A 30 13.60 -23.26 6.72
CA LEU A 30 12.83 -23.44 5.49
C LEU A 30 12.08 -24.79 5.45
N ARG A 31 12.71 -25.86 5.96
CA ARG A 31 12.09 -27.20 6.03
C ARG A 31 11.00 -27.30 7.10
N GLU A 32 11.24 -26.71 8.28
CA GLU A 32 10.26 -26.68 9.38
C GLU A 32 8.95 -25.99 8.95
N TYR A 33 9.08 -24.86 8.25
CA TYR A 33 7.93 -24.06 7.82
C TYR A 33 7.41 -24.43 6.42
N GLY A 34 8.10 -25.33 5.70
CA GLY A 34 7.71 -25.82 4.38
C GLY A 34 7.72 -24.73 3.29
N ILE A 35 8.70 -23.83 3.35
CA ILE A 35 8.86 -22.70 2.43
C ILE A 35 10.16 -22.81 1.63
N HIS A 36 10.20 -22.15 0.47
CA HIS A 36 11.38 -22.09 -0.37
C HIS A 36 12.20 -20.82 -0.14
N LEU A 37 13.43 -20.82 -0.64
CA LEU A 37 14.31 -19.64 -0.58
C LEU A 37 13.69 -18.41 -1.28
N SER A 38 12.90 -18.60 -2.33
CA SER A 38 12.16 -17.52 -2.98
C SER A 38 11.15 -16.87 -2.05
N ASP A 39 10.41 -17.69 -1.29
CA ASP A 39 9.41 -17.20 -0.32
C ASP A 39 10.10 -16.45 0.84
N LEU A 40 11.31 -16.88 1.24
CA LEU A 40 12.12 -16.19 2.23
C LEU A 40 12.57 -14.80 1.74
N ARG A 41 13.04 -14.69 0.50
CA ARG A 41 13.42 -13.40 -0.10
C ARG A 41 12.24 -12.43 -0.17
N GLU A 42 11.06 -12.91 -0.53
CA GLU A 42 9.83 -12.09 -0.50
C GLU A 42 9.49 -11.63 0.92
N ILE A 43 9.68 -12.47 1.92
CA ILE A 43 9.48 -12.11 3.33
C ILE A 43 10.49 -11.02 3.75
N GLU A 44 11.77 -11.18 3.40
CA GLU A 44 12.83 -10.21 3.70
C GLU A 44 12.51 -8.83 3.09
N GLU A 45 12.19 -8.80 1.79
CA GLU A 45 11.86 -7.56 1.08
C GLU A 45 10.65 -6.84 1.70
N LEU A 46 9.59 -7.58 2.05
CA LEU A 46 8.40 -7.01 2.68
C LEU A 46 8.67 -6.49 4.09
N VAL A 47 9.49 -7.20 4.88
CA VAL A 47 9.85 -6.77 6.23
C VAL A 47 10.72 -5.52 6.18
N GLU A 48 11.71 -5.47 5.29
CA GLU A 48 12.59 -4.31 5.11
C GLU A 48 11.82 -3.09 4.63
N ALA A 49 11.01 -3.23 3.57
CA ALA A 49 10.19 -2.16 3.04
C ALA A 49 9.22 -1.61 4.11
N GLY A 50 8.52 -2.49 4.82
CA GLY A 50 7.60 -2.11 5.89
C GLY A 50 8.29 -1.47 7.10
N ALA A 51 9.50 -1.93 7.46
CA ALA A 51 10.27 -1.33 8.53
C ALA A 51 10.77 0.07 8.14
N VAL A 52 11.32 0.23 6.94
CA VAL A 52 11.80 1.53 6.43
C VAL A 52 10.65 2.53 6.34
N ASP A 53 9.50 2.12 5.81
CA ASP A 53 8.32 2.98 5.69
C ASP A 53 7.81 3.46 7.07
N ARG A 54 7.67 2.53 8.02
CA ARG A 54 7.23 2.86 9.39
C ARG A 54 8.25 3.69 10.18
N LEU A 55 9.54 3.52 9.91
CA LEU A 55 10.58 4.31 10.57
C LEU A 55 10.71 5.71 9.95
N LYS A 56 10.46 5.87 8.64
CA LYS A 56 10.36 7.18 7.98
C LYS A 56 9.23 8.02 8.56
N THR A 57 8.04 7.43 8.75
CA THR A 57 6.89 8.13 9.34
C THR A 57 7.10 8.50 10.81
N LYS A 58 7.88 7.72 11.55
CA LYS A 58 8.19 7.96 12.97
C LYS A 58 9.21 9.08 13.20
N GLY A 59 10.06 9.40 12.22
CA GLY A 59 11.26 10.21 12.41
C GLY A 59 11.08 11.73 12.46
N ALA A 60 10.11 12.31 11.76
CA ALA A 60 9.91 13.76 11.79
C ALA A 60 8.52 14.11 11.26
N LYS A 61 7.65 14.68 12.10
CA LYS A 61 6.42 15.36 11.67
C LYS A 61 5.42 14.52 10.85
N SER A 62 5.01 13.35 11.35
CA SER A 62 3.77 12.71 10.89
C SER A 62 2.54 13.50 11.41
N LYS A 63 2.37 14.72 10.90
CA LYS A 63 1.08 15.36 10.69
C LYS A 63 0.45 14.91 9.35
N SER A 64 1.05 13.97 8.64
CA SER A 64 0.77 13.70 7.22
C SER A 64 -0.05 12.44 6.95
N LEU A 65 -0.56 11.78 7.98
CA LEU A 65 -1.69 10.88 7.86
C LEU A 65 -2.66 11.27 8.98
N GLU A 66 -3.19 12.49 8.90
CA GLU A 66 -4.52 12.67 9.50
C GLU A 66 -5.42 11.67 8.78
N GLU A 67 -5.82 10.62 9.49
CA GLU A 67 -6.85 9.70 9.03
C GLU A 67 -8.09 10.54 8.81
N VAL A 68 -8.30 10.99 7.57
CA VAL A 68 -9.50 11.71 7.15
C VAL A 68 -10.66 10.76 7.40
N SER A 69 -11.67 11.22 8.13
CA SER A 69 -12.85 10.41 8.39
C SER A 69 -13.52 10.03 7.07
N PHE A 70 -14.21 8.89 7.05
CA PHE A 70 -14.93 8.45 5.86
C PHE A 70 -15.98 9.48 5.40
N GLU A 71 -16.55 10.23 6.35
CA GLU A 71 -17.51 11.31 6.08
C GLU A 71 -16.85 12.47 5.35
N GLU A 72 -15.70 12.96 5.84
CA GLU A 72 -14.92 14.02 5.18
C GLU A 72 -14.46 13.60 3.77
N TYR A 73 -14.04 12.34 3.61
CA TYR A 73 -13.69 11.80 2.30
C TYR A 73 -14.89 11.81 1.34
N GLN A 74 -16.06 11.38 1.80
CA GLN A 74 -17.27 11.40 0.98
C GLN A 74 -17.71 12.82 0.62
N GLU A 75 -17.60 13.76 1.55
CA GLU A 75 -17.93 15.15 1.31
C GLU A 75 -16.99 15.75 0.26
N LEU A 76 -15.69 15.50 0.40
CA LEU A 76 -14.68 15.94 -0.55
C LEU A 76 -14.92 15.34 -1.94
N ALA A 77 -15.27 14.04 -2.02
CA ALA A 77 -15.60 13.39 -3.28
C ALA A 77 -16.84 14.01 -3.96
N LYS A 78 -17.88 14.36 -3.19
CA LYS A 78 -19.07 15.06 -3.70
C LYS A 78 -18.75 16.49 -4.14
N GLU A 79 -17.86 17.19 -3.43
CA GLU A 79 -17.42 18.52 -3.84
C GLU A 79 -16.64 18.48 -5.15
N LEU A 80 -15.77 17.48 -5.31
CA LEU A 80 -15.01 17.26 -6.54
C LEU A 80 -15.92 17.03 -7.74
N ASP A 81 -16.89 16.10 -7.63
CA ASP A 81 -17.85 15.82 -8.71
C ASP A 81 -18.68 17.05 -9.11
N ARG A 82 -19.09 17.87 -8.12
CA ARG A 82 -19.80 19.13 -8.38
C ARG A 82 -18.92 20.13 -9.16
N LYS A 83 -17.65 20.26 -8.78
CA LYS A 83 -16.70 21.16 -9.44
C LYS A 83 -16.39 20.71 -10.87
N GLU A 84 -16.20 19.41 -11.09
CA GLU A 84 -15.95 18.85 -12.42
C GLU A 84 -17.13 19.09 -13.37
N LYS A 85 -18.37 18.90 -12.91
CA LYS A 85 -19.58 19.20 -13.69
C LYS A 85 -19.68 20.69 -14.05
N ALA A 86 -19.52 21.57 -13.07
CA ALA A 86 -19.56 23.01 -13.30
C ALA A 86 -18.49 23.47 -14.30
N LEU A 87 -17.29 22.87 -14.25
CA LEU A 87 -16.21 23.16 -15.17
C LEU A 87 -16.52 22.68 -16.60
N ALA A 88 -17.17 21.51 -16.74
CA ALA A 88 -17.64 21.03 -18.04
C ALA A 88 -18.71 21.96 -18.64
N ASP A 89 -19.71 22.37 -17.85
CA ASP A 89 -20.77 23.28 -18.30
C ASP A 89 -20.20 24.63 -18.74
N LEU A 90 -19.31 25.21 -17.92
CA LEU A 90 -18.61 26.46 -18.26
C LEU A 90 -17.81 26.33 -19.57
N THR A 91 -17.17 25.18 -19.79
CA THR A 91 -16.41 24.93 -21.02
C THR A 91 -17.33 24.90 -22.24
N VAL A 92 -18.51 24.29 -22.13
CA VAL A 92 -19.52 24.27 -23.20
C VAL A 92 -20.00 25.69 -23.50
N GLU A 93 -20.38 26.46 -22.47
CA GLU A 93 -20.83 27.85 -22.61
C GLU A 93 -19.76 28.73 -23.28
N TYR A 94 -18.50 28.61 -22.83
CA TYR A 94 -17.36 29.32 -23.40
C TYR A 94 -17.17 28.99 -24.89
N LEU A 95 -17.29 27.72 -25.28
CA LEU A 95 -17.18 27.30 -26.68
C LEU A 95 -18.31 27.86 -27.55
N ILE A 96 -19.55 27.91 -27.02
CA ILE A 96 -20.68 28.52 -27.71
C ILE A 96 -20.44 30.01 -27.92
N LEU A 97 -20.05 30.74 -26.87
CA LEU A 97 -19.73 32.17 -26.95
C LEU A 97 -18.63 32.44 -27.98
N LYS A 98 -17.51 31.70 -27.89
CA LYS A 98 -16.39 31.83 -28.83
C LYS A 98 -16.76 31.54 -30.29
N LYS A 99 -17.72 30.65 -30.52
CA LYS A 99 -18.24 30.36 -31.87
C LYS A 99 -19.16 31.46 -32.39
N ASN A 100 -19.92 32.11 -31.51
CA ASN A 100 -20.85 33.18 -31.87
C ASN A 100 -20.16 34.56 -32.03
N ASP A 101 -19.01 34.76 -31.39
CA ASP A 101 -18.15 35.94 -31.57
C ASP A 101 -17.34 35.94 -32.88
N LYS A 102 -17.44 34.87 -33.69
CA LYS A 102 -16.70 34.66 -34.93
C LYS A 102 -17.63 34.67 -36.15
#